data_AF-A0A6I6CDL0-F1
#
_entry.id   AF-A0A6I6CDL0-F1
#
_cell.length_a   1.000
_cell.length_b   1.000
_cell.length_c   1.000
_cell.angle_alpha   90.00
_cell.angle_beta   90.00
_cell.angle_gamma   90.00
#
_symmetry.space_group_name_H-M   'P 1'
#
loop_
_entity.id
_entity.type
_entity.pdbx_description
1 polymer ?
#
loop_
_entity_poly.entity_id
_entity_poly.type
_entity_poly.pdbx_seq_one_letter_code
_entity_poly.pdbx_strand_id
1 'polypeptide(L)'
;MANHKGNKSTILDLNAKKDLVNKHFNEHIFYKKLSMIYNISYSAARRMFIDWEIYREAALISKNGKHNKHNGKIKINSKIQKIKK
;
A
#
# COMPACT_ATOMS: atom_id res chain seq x y z
N MET A 1 8.67 18.40 12.81
CA MET A 1 8.25 16.97 12.90
C MET A 1 9.21 16.12 12.09
N ALA A 2 10.07 15.33 12.73
CA ALA A 2 11.00 14.45 12.01
C ALA A 2 10.22 13.26 11.42
N ASN A 3 10.23 13.13 10.10
CA ASN A 3 9.67 11.97 9.43
C ASN A 3 10.47 10.73 9.82
N HIS A 4 9.79 9.69 10.32
CA HIS A 4 10.43 8.41 10.62
C HIS A 4 11.13 7.90 9.36
N LYS A 5 12.47 7.85 9.42
CA LYS A 5 13.33 7.43 8.32
C LYS A 5 13.37 5.89 8.34
N GLY A 6 12.26 5.27 7.96
CA GLY A 6 12.19 3.81 7.82
C GLY A 6 13.24 3.30 6.84
N ASN A 7 13.61 2.02 6.92
CA ASN A 7 14.65 1.48 6.06
C ASN A 7 14.20 1.54 4.59
N LYS A 8 14.96 2.24 3.73
CA LYS A 8 14.62 2.41 2.30
C LYS A 8 14.60 1.09 1.54
N SER A 9 15.18 0.04 2.11
CA SER A 9 15.39 -1.26 1.48
C SER A 9 14.58 -2.39 2.11
N THR A 10 13.68 -2.12 3.08
CA THR A 10 12.83 -3.18 3.64
C THR A 10 11.80 -3.60 2.59
N ILE A 11 12.02 -4.76 1.96
CA ILE A 11 11.05 -5.37 1.06
C ILE A 11 10.14 -6.21 1.95
N LEU A 12 8.90 -5.74 2.14
CA LEU A 12 7.88 -6.54 2.82
C LEU A 12 7.47 -7.72 1.94
N ASP A 13 7.32 -8.88 2.56
CA ASP A 13 6.73 -10.04 1.91
C ASP A 13 5.23 -9.85 1.66
N LEU A 14 4.66 -10.57 0.70
CA LEU A 14 3.25 -10.44 0.31
C LEU A 14 2.30 -10.59 1.51
N ASN A 15 2.58 -11.53 2.41
CA ASN A 15 1.79 -11.75 3.62
C ASN A 15 1.86 -10.54 4.56
N ALA A 16 3.05 -9.98 4.77
CA ALA A 16 3.23 -8.78 5.59
C ALA A 16 2.54 -7.55 4.98
N LYS A 17 2.53 -7.44 3.64
CA LYS A 17 1.81 -6.39 2.93
C LYS A 17 0.28 -6.52 3.12
N LYS A 18 -0.27 -7.74 3.05
CA LYS A 18 -1.70 -8.00 3.29
C LYS A 18 -2.09 -7.65 4.73
N ASP A 19 -1.29 -8.07 5.69
CA ASP A 19 -1.51 -7.78 7.11
C ASP A 19 -1.45 -6.27 7.40
N LEU A 20 -0.47 -5.56 6.82
CA LEU A 20 -0.37 -4.11 6.91
C LEU A 20 -1.62 -3.40 6.37
N VAL A 21 -2.13 -3.88 5.23
CA VAL A 21 -3.34 -3.31 4.62
C VAL A 21 -4.56 -3.56 5.50
N ASN A 22 -4.75 -4.79 5.95
CA ASN A 22 -5.85 -5.18 6.82
C ASN A 22 -5.85 -4.38 8.12
N LYS A 23 -4.70 -4.17 8.76
CA LYS A 23 -4.58 -3.37 9.98
C LYS A 23 -5.01 -1.91 9.79
N HIS A 24 -4.79 -1.33 8.62
CA HIS A 24 -5.25 0.02 8.35
C HIS A 24 -6.78 0.08 8.17
N PHE A 25 -7.35 -0.85 7.40
CA PHE A 25 -8.77 -0.83 7.08
C PHE A 25 -9.67 -1.38 8.20
N ASN A 26 -9.21 -2.40 8.94
CA ASN A 26 -9.98 -3.05 10.00
C ASN A 26 -9.72 -2.42 11.37
N GLU A 27 -8.47 -2.07 11.68
CA GLU A 27 -8.08 -1.54 13.00
C GLU A 27 -7.86 -0.02 13.00
N HIS A 28 -8.10 0.65 11.86
CA HIS A 28 -7.94 2.10 11.69
C HIS A 28 -6.56 2.63 12.12
N ILE A 29 -5.52 1.81 11.99
CA ILE A 29 -4.16 2.20 12.41
C ILE A 29 -3.57 3.22 11.45
N PHE A 30 -3.10 4.36 11.97
CA PHE A 30 -2.46 5.40 11.17
C PHE A 30 -1.11 4.97 10.56
N TYR A 31 -0.79 5.53 9.39
CA TYR A 31 0.44 5.25 8.64
C TYR A 31 1.72 5.43 9.46
N LYS A 32 1.76 6.39 10.40
CA LYS A 32 2.91 6.60 11.28
C LYS A 32 3.19 5.38 12.14
N LYS A 33 2.14 4.76 12.69
CA LYS A 33 2.27 3.58 13.56
C LYS A 33 2.63 2.35 12.74
N LEU A 34 2.03 2.18 11.55
CA LEU A 34 2.40 1.10 10.62
C LEU A 34 3.84 1.21 10.13
N SER A 35 4.30 2.42 9.84
CA SER A 35 5.70 2.70 9.45
C SER A 35 6.69 2.22 10.51
N MET A 36 6.36 2.39 11.80
CA MET A 36 7.17 1.89 12.91
C MET A 36 7.08 0.37 13.07
N ILE A 37 5.87 -0.21 13.02
CA ILE A 37 5.64 -1.65 13.20
C ILE A 37 6.38 -2.47 12.13
N TYR A 38 6.31 -2.02 10.87
CA TYR A 38 6.86 -2.75 9.73
C TYR A 38 8.23 -2.23 9.28
N ASN A 39 8.82 -1.28 10.03
CA ASN A 39 10.09 -0.64 9.71
C ASN A 39 10.21 -0.18 8.23
N ILE A 40 9.14 0.43 7.73
CA ILE A 40 9.07 1.01 6.38
C ILE A 40 8.94 2.52 6.49
N SER A 41 9.27 3.27 5.44
CA SER A 41 9.03 4.72 5.45
C SER A 41 7.52 5.02 5.44
N TYR A 42 7.15 6.16 6.03
CA TYR A 42 5.78 6.67 5.98
C TYR A 42 5.25 6.78 4.53
N SER A 43 6.10 7.23 3.61
CA SER A 43 5.75 7.36 2.19
C SER A 43 5.51 6.02 1.51
N ALA A 44 6.27 4.97 1.88
CA ALA A 44 6.06 3.62 1.38
C ALA A 44 4.72 3.06 1.88
N ALA A 45 4.42 3.22 3.17
CA ALA A 45 3.13 2.85 3.75
C ALA A 45 2.00 3.54 2.99
N ARG A 46 2.01 4.88 2.91
CA ARG A 46 0.98 5.67 2.21
C ARG A 46 0.80 5.25 0.75
N ARG A 47 1.89 4.97 0.03
CA ARG A 47 1.81 4.55 -1.38
C ARG A 47 1.14 3.19 -1.53
N MET A 48 1.49 2.21 -0.68
CA MET A 48 0.86 0.88 -0.71
C MET A 48 -0.66 0.95 -0.52
N PHE A 49 -1.15 1.86 0.32
CA PHE A 49 -2.58 2.08 0.50
C PHE A 49 -3.25 2.65 -0.75
N ILE A 50 -2.65 3.66 -1.36
CA ILE A 50 -3.14 4.26 -2.62
C ILE A 50 -3.18 3.20 -3.73
N ASP A 51 -2.10 2.42 -3.87
CA ASP A 51 -2.02 1.37 -4.88
C ASP A 51 -3.07 0.27 -4.60
N TRP A 52 -3.31 -0.08 -3.34
CA TRP A 52 -4.37 -1.02 -2.95
C TRP A 52 -5.79 -0.50 -3.23
N GLU A 53 -6.05 0.80 -3.08
CA GLU A 53 -7.35 1.37 -3.47
C GLU A 53 -7.62 1.25 -4.97
N ILE A 54 -6.58 1.38 -5.80
CA ILE A 54 -6.69 1.37 -7.25
C ILE A 54 -6.67 -0.07 -7.81
N TYR A 55 -5.74 -0.90 -7.33
CA TYR A 55 -5.43 -2.21 -7.91
C TYR A 55 -5.77 -3.40 -7.00
N ARG A 56 -6.21 -3.16 -5.76
CA ARG A 56 -6.49 -4.20 -4.75
C ARG A 56 -5.29 -5.16 -4.60
N GLU A 57 -5.52 -6.47 -4.58
CA GLU A 57 -4.48 -7.47 -4.38
C GLU A 57 -3.35 -7.39 -5.41
N ALA A 58 -3.63 -6.94 -6.64
CA ALA A 58 -2.61 -6.79 -7.67
C ALA A 58 -1.54 -5.74 -7.31
N ALA A 59 -1.85 -4.80 -6.40
CA ALA A 59 -0.87 -3.84 -5.88
C ALA A 59 0.23 -4.51 -5.05
N LEU A 60 -0.11 -5.59 -4.32
CA LEU A 60 0.80 -6.19 -3.33
C LEU A 60 1.76 -7.20 -3.96
N ILE A 61 1.42 -7.73 -5.14
CA ILE A 61 2.15 -8.77 -5.86
C ILE A 61 3.48 -8.26 -6.45
N SER A 62 3.73 -6.94 -6.51
CA SER A 62 5.02 -6.41 -6.98
C SER A 62 6.18 -6.96 -6.13
N LYS A 63 6.96 -7.85 -6.75
CA LYS A 63 8.08 -8.60 -6.13
C LYS A 63 9.33 -7.77 -5.90
N ASN A 64 9.47 -6.61 -6.54
CA ASN A 64 10.78 -5.95 -6.66
C ASN A 64 10.88 -4.58 -5.97
N GLY A 65 9.84 -4.10 -5.27
CA GLY A 65 9.78 -2.68 -4.86
C GLY A 65 9.76 -1.69 -6.03
N LYS A 66 9.98 -2.18 -7.26
CA LYS A 66 9.75 -1.46 -8.50
C LYS A 66 8.27 -1.20 -8.62
N HIS A 67 7.97 0.08 -8.76
CA HIS A 67 6.64 0.60 -8.99
C HIS A 67 6.01 -0.16 -10.15
N ASN A 68 4.72 -0.49 -10.06
CA ASN A 68 3.93 -0.65 -11.27
C ASN A 68 4.02 0.70 -11.96
N LYS A 69 4.83 0.78 -13.03
CA LYS A 69 4.96 2.00 -13.83
C LYS A 69 3.54 2.41 -14.16
N HIS A 70 3.18 3.65 -13.85
CA HIS A 70 1.93 4.31 -14.25
C HIS A 70 1.91 4.49 -15.79
N ASN A 71 2.25 3.45 -16.53
CA ASN A 71 1.94 3.34 -17.94
C ASN A 71 0.46 2.98 -17.92
N GLY A 72 -0.40 3.96 -18.21
CA GLY A 72 -1.87 3.90 -18.15
C GLY A 72 -2.53 2.87 -19.08
N LYS A 73 -2.07 1.61 -19.03
CA LYS A 73 -2.60 0.44 -19.72
C LYS A 73 -2.85 -0.69 -18.72
N ILE A 74 -3.32 -0.36 -17.52
CA ILE A 74 -4.02 -1.36 -16.73
C ILE A 74 -5.47 -1.24 -17.18
N LYS A 75 -5.95 -2.22 -17.95
CA LYS A 75 -7.39 -2.43 -18.14
C LYS A 75 -7.96 -2.74 -16.76
N ILE A 76 -8.28 -1.69 -16.02
CA ILE A 76 -9.15 -1.79 -14.85
C ILE A 76 -10.46 -2.25 -15.46
N ASN A 77 -10.84 -3.51 -15.23
CA ASN A 77 -12.18 -3.96 -15.54
C ASN A 77 -13.07 -3.24 -14.52
N SER A 78 -13.40 -1.98 -14.83
CA SER A 78 -14.06 -1.05 -13.93
C SER A 78 -15.52 -1.43 -13.79
N LYS A 79 -15.79 -2.47 -13.00
CA LYS A 79 -17.03 -2.51 -12.20
C LYS A 79 -16.84 -1.60 -10.99
N ILE A 80 -16.59 -0.32 -11.25
CA ILE A 80 -16.83 0.72 -10.27
C ILE A 80 -18.35 0.85 -10.23
N GLN A 81 -19.00 0.08 -9.34
CA GLN A 81 -20.35 0.40 -8.94
C GLN A 81 -20.27 1.73 -8.21
N LYS A 82 -20.62 2.81 -8.91
CA LYS A 82 -20.90 4.10 -8.29
C LYS A 82 -22.07 3.89 -7.33
N ILE A 83 -21.77 3.77 -6.04
CA ILE A 83 -22.79 3.99 -5.01
C ILE A 83 -23.07 5.49 -5.04
N LYS A 84 -24.14 5.87 -5.76
CA LYS A 84 -24.78 7.18 -5.62
C LYS A 84 -25.38 7.23 -4.21
N LYS A 85 -25.00 8.24 -3.44
CA LYS A 85 -25.84 8.76 -2.36
C LYS A 85 -27.02 9.51 -2.96
#